data_AF-A0A0C2SG51-F1
#
_entry.id   AF-A0A0C2SG51-F1
#
_cell.length_a   1.000
_cell.length_b   1.000
_cell.length_c   1.000
_cell.angle_alpha   90.00
_cell.angle_beta   90.00
_cell.angle_gamma   90.00
#
_symmetry.space_group_name_H-M   'P 1'
#
loop_
_entity.id
_entity.type
_entity.pdbx_description
1 polymer ?
#
loop_
_entity_poly.entity_id
_entity_poly.type
_entity_poly.pdbx_seq_one_letter_code
_entity_poly.pdbx_strand_id
1 'polypeptide(L)'
;MRFSIIYLMSLLLVPALVASKQLDPAHGDIVHYQGHSGPRLGVVVGSPRPPTGNLNIAPLIPGSPHPPSAVQTYSRQVVNAPKGHVVRTGHTARPLASSLEMEHKIISPFSYSTPGPVKGSPNHQAAQANGRNSPGGGTSGRRQA
;
A
#
# COMPACT_ATOMS: atom_id res chain seq x y z
N MET A 1 36.19 36.03 -3.07
CA MET A 1 35.62 34.97 -2.21
C MET A 1 34.11 35.20 -2.01
N ARG A 2 33.29 35.05 -3.05
CA ARG A 2 31.84 35.37 -2.97
C ARG A 2 30.92 34.34 -3.65
N PHE A 3 31.50 33.30 -4.26
CA PHE A 3 30.77 32.38 -5.14
C PHE A 3 30.55 30.98 -4.53
N SER A 4 30.95 30.75 -3.29
CA SER A 4 30.90 29.41 -2.67
C SER A 4 29.61 29.11 -1.90
N ILE A 5 28.71 30.08 -1.73
CA ILE A 5 27.50 29.93 -0.90
C ILE A 5 26.32 29.35 -1.69
N ILE A 6 26.27 29.55 -3.01
CA ILE A 6 25.11 29.14 -3.82
C ILE A 6 25.07 27.62 -4.06
N TYR A 7 26.23 26.96 -4.11
CA TYR A 7 26.30 25.51 -4.37
C TYR A 7 25.75 24.64 -3.24
N LEU A 8 25.77 25.12 -1.99
CA LEU A 8 25.33 24.32 -0.84
C LEU A 8 23.81 24.25 -0.72
N MET A 9 23.07 25.22 -1.28
CA MET A 9 21.60 25.19 -1.29
C MET A 9 21.02 24.31 -2.40
N SER A 10 21.75 24.07 -3.48
CA SER A 10 21.29 23.18 -4.56
C SER A 10 21.40 21.68 -4.22
N LEU A 11 22.33 21.30 -3.33
CA LEU A 11 22.49 19.91 -2.89
C LEU A 11 21.43 19.45 -1.87
N LEU A 12 20.77 20.39 -1.20
CA LEU A 12 19.70 20.09 -0.22
C LEU A 12 18.32 19.90 -0.86
N LEU A 13 18.12 20.28 -2.13
CA LEU A 13 16.82 20.15 -2.80
C LEU A 13 16.60 18.81 -3.52
N VAL A 14 17.64 18.01 -3.71
CA VAL A 14 17.53 16.74 -4.45
C VAL A 14 16.98 15.57 -3.61
N PRO A 15 17.18 15.47 -2.27
CA PRO A 15 16.65 14.33 -1.53
C PRO A 15 15.11 14.33 -1.38
N ALA A 16 14.44 15.46 -1.60
CA ALA A 16 12.98 15.56 -1.43
C ALA A 16 12.18 15.06 -2.64
N LEU A 17 12.77 14.98 -3.83
CA LEU A 17 12.08 14.55 -5.05
C LEU A 17 12.04 13.02 -5.23
N VAL A 18 12.56 12.27 -4.25
CA VAL A 18 12.31 10.82 -4.10
C VAL A 18 11.16 10.59 -3.10
N ALA A 19 10.30 11.59 -2.89
CA ALA A 19 8.90 11.32 -2.58
C ALA A 19 8.27 10.68 -3.81
N SER A 20 8.54 9.38 -3.96
CA SER A 20 8.00 8.48 -4.97
C SER A 20 6.56 8.88 -5.29
N LYS A 21 6.31 9.30 -6.53
CA LYS A 21 4.95 9.33 -7.08
C LYS A 21 4.46 7.89 -7.07
N GLN A 22 3.98 7.44 -5.92
CA GLN A 22 3.29 6.17 -5.78
C GLN A 22 1.99 6.35 -6.53
N LEU A 23 2.03 6.05 -7.82
CA LEU A 23 0.88 6.01 -8.70
C LEU A 23 -0.18 5.15 -8.02
N ASP A 24 -1.43 5.60 -8.07
CA ASP A 24 -2.56 4.86 -7.56
C ASP A 24 -2.55 3.43 -8.12
N PRO A 25 -2.72 2.40 -7.28
CA PRO A 25 -2.86 1.04 -7.75
C PRO A 25 -4.03 0.92 -8.73
N ALA A 26 -3.75 0.33 -9.89
CA ALA A 26 -4.70 0.14 -10.96
C ALA A 26 -5.13 -1.34 -11.07
N HIS A 27 -6.20 -1.58 -11.83
CA HIS A 27 -6.64 -2.93 -12.17
C HIS A 27 -5.49 -3.77 -12.76
N GLY A 28 -5.29 -4.95 -12.20
CA GLY A 28 -4.21 -5.87 -12.55
C GLY A 28 -2.89 -5.62 -11.82
N ASP A 29 -2.73 -4.55 -11.06
CA ASP A 29 -1.50 -4.36 -10.29
C ASP A 29 -1.40 -5.41 -9.17
N ILE A 30 -0.19 -5.91 -8.95
CA ILE A 30 0.13 -6.72 -7.78
C ILE A 30 0.58 -5.80 -6.66
N VAL A 31 -0.08 -5.91 -5.51
CA VAL A 31 0.12 -5.03 -4.36
C VAL A 31 0.42 -5.83 -3.09
N HIS A 32 1.21 -5.23 -2.21
CA HIS A 32 1.25 -5.60 -0.80
C HIS A 32 0.09 -4.94 -0.08
N TYR A 33 -0.55 -5.68 0.81
CA TYR A 33 -1.56 -5.19 1.74
C TYR A 33 -1.38 -5.86 3.11
N GLN A 34 -1.99 -5.30 4.15
CA GLN A 34 -1.94 -5.89 5.48
C GLN A 34 -3.04 -6.94 5.60
N GLY A 35 -2.68 -8.19 5.87
CA GLY A 35 -3.60 -9.25 6.30
C GLY A 35 -3.60 -9.42 7.83
N HIS A 36 -4.53 -10.23 8.34
CA HIS A 36 -4.64 -10.53 9.78
C HIS A 36 -3.39 -11.21 10.34
N SER A 37 -2.71 -12.04 9.55
CA SER A 37 -1.49 -12.76 9.93
C SER A 37 -0.19 -12.07 9.50
N GLY A 38 -0.27 -10.82 9.00
CA GLY A 38 0.88 -10.09 8.49
C GLY A 38 0.70 -9.57 7.05
N PRO A 39 1.74 -8.95 6.47
CA PRO A 39 1.74 -8.47 5.09
C PRO A 39 1.51 -9.61 4.09
N ARG A 40 0.66 -9.38 3.08
CA ARG A 40 0.34 -10.35 2.03
C ARG A 40 0.36 -9.68 0.65
N LEU A 41 0.46 -10.50 -0.38
CA LEU A 41 0.34 -10.09 -1.77
C LEU A 41 -1.06 -10.35 -2.30
N GLY A 42 -1.51 -9.48 -3.20
CA GLY A 42 -2.78 -9.63 -3.90
C GLY A 42 -2.77 -8.95 -5.25
N VAL A 43 -3.71 -9.34 -6.12
CA VAL A 43 -3.96 -8.68 -7.41
C VAL A 43 -5.15 -7.75 -7.27
N VAL A 44 -5.02 -6.51 -7.74
CA VAL A 44 -6.15 -5.57 -7.79
C VAL A 44 -7.12 -6.03 -8.88
N VAL A 45 -8.33 -6.41 -8.49
CA VAL A 45 -9.44 -6.84 -9.38
C VAL A 45 -10.35 -5.66 -9.73
N GLY A 46 -10.15 -4.51 -9.10
CA GLY A 46 -10.86 -3.27 -9.43
C GLY A 46 -11.21 -2.47 -8.18
N SER A 47 -12.27 -1.67 -8.27
CA SER A 47 -12.81 -0.87 -7.18
C SER A 47 -14.31 -1.14 -7.02
N PRO A 48 -14.82 -1.39 -5.80
CA PRO A 48 -16.19 -1.88 -5.58
C PRO A 48 -17.28 -0.86 -5.96
N ARG A 49 -16.94 0.44 -6.04
CA ARG A 49 -17.66 1.55 -6.69
C ARG A 49 -16.99 2.89 -6.29
N PRO A 50 -16.91 3.90 -7.17
CA PRO A 50 -16.70 5.28 -6.74
C PRO A 50 -17.82 5.68 -5.76
N PRO A 51 -17.55 6.44 -4.68
CA PRO A 51 -16.36 7.24 -4.42
C PRO A 51 -15.43 6.67 -3.33
N THR A 52 -15.65 5.43 -2.87
CA THR A 52 -15.00 4.90 -1.64
C THR A 52 -13.47 4.94 -1.64
N GLY A 53 -12.83 5.01 -2.81
CA GLY A 53 -11.37 5.00 -2.92
C GLY A 53 -10.74 3.68 -2.49
N ASN A 54 -11.56 2.64 -2.30
CA ASN A 54 -11.10 1.30 -1.93
C ASN A 54 -10.83 0.45 -3.17
N LEU A 55 -9.94 -0.51 -2.99
CA LEU A 55 -9.53 -1.50 -3.95
C LEU A 55 -10.12 -2.84 -3.53
N ASN A 56 -10.60 -3.59 -4.52
CA ASN A 56 -10.88 -5.01 -4.39
C ASN A 56 -9.63 -5.77 -4.78
N ILE A 57 -9.08 -6.55 -3.86
CA ILE A 57 -7.82 -7.25 -4.02
C ILE A 57 -8.08 -8.75 -3.89
N ALA A 58 -7.80 -9.53 -4.93
CA ALA A 58 -7.78 -10.98 -4.83
C ALA A 58 -6.48 -11.43 -4.16
N PRO A 59 -6.52 -12.09 -2.99
CA PRO A 59 -5.31 -12.54 -2.30
C PRO A 59 -4.55 -13.57 -3.13
N LEU A 60 -3.22 -13.43 -3.21
CA LEU A 60 -2.36 -14.49 -3.75
C LEU A 60 -2.35 -15.70 -2.80
N ILE A 61 -2.28 -16.89 -3.40
CA ILE A 61 -2.07 -18.13 -2.66
C ILE A 61 -0.63 -18.13 -2.11
N PRO A 62 -0.41 -18.53 -0.84
CA PRO A 62 0.94 -18.72 -0.32
C PRO A 62 1.77 -19.64 -1.21
N GLY A 63 3.00 -19.25 -1.53
CA GLY A 63 3.86 -20.02 -2.44
C GLY A 63 3.48 -19.90 -3.92
N SER A 64 2.54 -19.02 -4.29
CA SER A 64 2.28 -18.66 -5.68
C SER A 64 3.59 -18.31 -6.40
N PRO A 65 3.75 -18.72 -7.67
CA PRO A 65 4.81 -18.19 -8.52
C PRO A 65 4.80 -16.67 -8.52
N HIS A 66 5.97 -16.05 -8.66
CA HIS A 66 6.12 -14.60 -8.76
C HIS A 66 6.31 -14.19 -10.23
N PRO A 67 5.91 -12.98 -10.62
CA PRO A 67 6.14 -12.46 -11.96
C PRO A 67 7.61 -12.61 -12.38
N PRO A 68 7.90 -13.00 -13.63
CA PRO A 68 6.97 -13.06 -14.78
C PRO A 68 6.12 -14.33 -14.88
N SER A 69 6.25 -15.29 -13.96
CA SER A 69 5.42 -16.50 -13.96
C SER A 69 3.97 -16.19 -13.60
N ALA A 70 3.05 -17.08 -14.02
CA ALA A 70 1.63 -16.95 -13.73
C ALA A 70 1.36 -17.06 -12.22
N VAL A 71 0.99 -15.92 -11.61
CA VAL A 71 0.57 -15.85 -10.20
C VAL A 71 -0.78 -16.54 -10.02
N GLN A 72 -1.01 -17.10 -8.83
CA GLN A 72 -2.26 -17.76 -8.45
C GLN A 72 -2.93 -17.03 -7.29
N THR A 73 -4.26 -16.97 -7.32
CA THR A 73 -5.06 -16.25 -6.32
C THR A 73 -6.21 -17.10 -5.80
N TYR A 74 -6.74 -16.76 -4.64
CA TYR A 74 -8.01 -17.30 -4.18
C TYR A 74 -9.16 -16.65 -4.97
N SER A 75 -9.66 -17.32 -6.01
CA SER A 75 -10.64 -16.72 -6.94
C SER A 75 -11.94 -16.31 -6.27
N ARG A 76 -12.32 -16.96 -5.16
CA ARG A 76 -13.56 -16.69 -4.41
C ARG A 76 -13.39 -15.70 -3.26
N GLN A 77 -12.24 -15.04 -3.15
CA GLN A 77 -11.95 -14.10 -2.06
C GLN A 77 -11.56 -12.74 -2.60
N VAL A 78 -12.06 -11.70 -1.94
CA VAL A 78 -11.69 -10.31 -2.17
C VAL A 78 -11.39 -9.65 -0.84
N VAL A 79 -10.31 -8.90 -0.80
CA VAL A 79 -9.94 -8.01 0.29
C VAL A 79 -10.22 -6.59 -0.14
N ASN A 80 -11.06 -5.90 0.61
CA ASN A 80 -11.36 -4.49 0.47
C ASN A 80 -10.33 -3.68 1.25
N ALA A 81 -9.53 -2.88 0.53
CA ALA A 81 -8.45 -2.09 1.09
C ALA A 81 -8.52 -0.64 0.60
N PRO A 82 -8.42 0.37 1.47
CA PRO A 82 -8.16 1.73 1.02
C PRO A 82 -6.89 1.81 0.18
N LYS A 83 -6.89 2.63 -0.88
CA LYS A 83 -5.69 2.85 -1.72
C LYS A 83 -4.44 3.23 -0.89
N GLY A 84 -4.62 4.04 0.15
CA GLY A 84 -3.55 4.45 1.06
C GLY A 84 -3.01 3.32 1.95
N HIS A 85 -3.64 2.14 1.99
CA HIS A 85 -3.24 0.99 2.83
C HIS A 85 -2.33 0.00 2.10
N VAL A 86 -2.10 0.20 0.80
CA VAL A 86 -1.38 -0.76 -0.03
C VAL A 86 -0.12 -0.18 -0.65
N VAL A 87 0.76 -1.07 -1.10
CA VAL A 87 2.01 -0.72 -1.79
C VAL A 87 2.10 -1.50 -3.08
N ARG A 88 2.35 -0.81 -4.21
CA ARG A 88 2.55 -1.47 -5.50
C ARG A 88 3.87 -2.21 -5.52
N THR A 89 3.88 -3.39 -6.12
CA THR A 89 5.12 -4.16 -6.34
C THR A 89 5.86 -3.75 -7.61
N GLY A 90 5.17 -3.05 -8.53
CA GLY A 90 5.67 -2.78 -9.89
C GLY A 90 5.33 -3.88 -10.90
N HIS A 91 4.78 -5.01 -10.45
CA HIS A 91 4.33 -6.09 -11.32
C HIS A 91 2.82 -6.05 -11.59
N THR A 92 2.41 -6.64 -12.71
CA THR A 92 1.00 -6.71 -13.12
C THR A 92 0.60 -8.10 -13.57
N ALA A 93 -0.66 -8.44 -13.34
CA ALA A 93 -1.33 -9.66 -13.77
C ALA A 93 -2.71 -9.30 -14.35
N ARG A 94 -2.75 -8.37 -15.32
CA ARG A 94 -3.99 -7.87 -15.92
C ARG A 94 -4.93 -8.95 -16.46
N PRO A 95 -4.45 -9.96 -17.23
CA PRO A 95 -5.34 -11.02 -17.72
C PRO A 95 -6.04 -11.75 -16.58
N LEU A 96 -5.30 -12.08 -15.52
CA LEU A 96 -5.85 -12.73 -14.33
C LEU A 96 -6.88 -11.84 -13.63
N ALA A 97 -6.58 -10.56 -13.43
CA ALA A 97 -7.50 -9.62 -12.79
C ALA A 97 -8.82 -9.49 -13.57
N SER A 98 -8.77 -9.43 -14.90
CA SER A 98 -9.97 -9.41 -15.74
C SER A 98 -10.75 -10.71 -15.67
N SER A 99 -10.09 -11.88 -15.67
CA SER A 99 -10.76 -13.16 -15.47
C SER A 99 -11.47 -13.25 -14.12
N LEU A 100 -10.82 -12.80 -13.04
CA LEU A 100 -11.40 -12.74 -11.71
C LEU A 100 -12.58 -11.78 -11.64
N GLU A 101 -12.45 -10.60 -12.24
CA GLU A 101 -13.54 -9.61 -12.29
C GLU A 101 -14.78 -10.19 -13.00
N MET A 102 -14.57 -10.90 -14.12
CA MET A 102 -15.65 -11.59 -14.83
C MET A 102 -16.27 -12.71 -13.98
N GLU A 103 -15.46 -13.53 -13.32
CA GLU A 103 -15.93 -14.57 -12.40
C GLU A 103 -16.78 -13.97 -11.27
N HIS A 104 -16.33 -12.86 -10.68
CA HIS A 104 -17.02 -12.16 -9.58
C HIS A 104 -18.37 -11.56 -9.99
N LYS A 105 -18.56 -11.26 -11.27
CA LYS A 105 -19.87 -10.83 -11.82
C LYS A 105 -20.88 -11.98 -11.87
N ILE A 106 -20.40 -13.20 -12.08
CA ILE A 106 -21.24 -14.41 -12.15
C ILE A 106 -21.47 -14.97 -10.74
N ILE A 107 -20.42 -15.02 -9.92
CA ILE A 107 -20.47 -15.56 -8.58
C ILE A 107 -19.81 -14.60 -7.60
N SER A 108 -20.61 -14.04 -6.68
CA SER A 108 -20.10 -13.08 -5.71
C SER A 108 -18.98 -13.68 -4.84
N PRO A 109 -17.84 -12.99 -4.70
CA PRO A 109 -16.75 -13.44 -3.83
C PRO A 109 -17.05 -13.16 -2.36
N PHE A 110 -16.36 -13.88 -1.47
CA PHE A 110 -16.31 -13.53 -0.06
C PHE A 110 -15.45 -12.28 0.13
N SER A 111 -16.00 -11.27 0.81
CA SER A 111 -15.33 -9.98 1.02
C SER A 111 -14.80 -9.88 2.45
N TYR A 112 -13.56 -9.42 2.58
CA TYR A 112 -12.87 -9.17 3.86
C TYR A 112 -12.31 -7.76 3.86
N SER A 113 -12.21 -7.11 5.02
CA SER A 113 -11.55 -5.82 5.15
C SER A 113 -10.10 -5.97 5.60
N THR A 114 -9.22 -5.06 5.17
CA THR A 114 -7.86 -5.01 5.72
C THR A 114 -7.88 -4.55 7.18
N PRO A 115 -7.13 -5.16 8.09
CA PRO A 115 -6.99 -4.67 9.47
C PRO A 115 -6.23 -3.34 9.58
N GLY A 116 -5.48 -2.89 8.56
CA GLY A 116 -4.75 -1.63 8.63
C GLY A 116 -3.86 -1.36 7.41
N PRO A 117 -3.05 -0.28 7.46
CA PRO A 117 -2.11 0.05 6.39
C PRO A 117 -0.86 -0.84 6.46
N VAL A 118 -0.37 -1.30 5.30
CA VAL A 118 0.89 -2.07 5.22
C VAL A 118 2.10 -1.15 5.30
N LYS A 119 3.23 -1.65 5.83
CA LYS A 119 4.50 -0.92 5.88
C LYS A 119 4.87 -0.38 4.49
N GLY A 120 5.16 0.91 4.42
CA GLY A 120 5.52 1.61 3.18
C GLY A 120 4.33 2.20 2.41
N SER A 121 3.09 1.96 2.84
CA SER A 121 1.92 2.60 2.24
C SER A 121 1.78 4.07 2.66
N PRO A 122 1.07 4.91 1.89
CA PRO A 122 0.85 6.31 2.25
C PRO A 122 0.27 6.51 3.65
N ASN A 123 -0.74 5.73 4.03
CA ASN A 123 -1.36 5.85 5.36
C ASN A 123 -0.45 5.34 6.48
N HIS A 124 0.41 4.36 6.20
CA HIS A 124 1.44 3.94 7.16
C HIS A 124 2.48 5.05 7.37
N GLN A 125 2.92 5.70 6.29
CA GLN A 125 3.85 6.83 6.35
C GLN A 125 3.23 8.03 7.09
N ALA A 126 1.97 8.36 6.80
CA ALA A 126 1.24 9.43 7.49
C ALA A 126 1.08 9.14 8.98
N ALA A 127 0.72 7.89 9.35
CA ALA A 127 0.65 7.48 10.75
C ALA A 127 2.00 7.60 11.47
N GLN A 128 3.10 7.21 10.80
CA GLN A 128 4.44 7.38 11.34
C GLN A 128 4.86 8.84 11.49
N ALA A 129 4.52 9.70 10.51
CA ALA A 129 4.80 11.13 10.57
C ALA A 129 4.01 11.81 11.70
N ASN A 130 2.73 11.48 11.86
CA ASN A 130 1.89 12.03 12.92
C ASN A 130 2.34 11.56 14.32
N GLY A 131 2.76 10.30 14.46
CA GLY A 131 3.35 9.81 15.70
C GLY A 131 4.72 10.39 16.04
N ARG A 132 5.44 10.92 15.03
CA ARG A 132 6.71 11.66 15.21
C ARG A 132 6.52 13.15 15.46
N ASN A 133 5.41 13.72 15.01
CA ASN A 133 5.08 15.14 15.12
C ASN A 133 4.29 15.49 16.39
N SER A 134 4.27 14.64 17.42
CA SER A 134 3.82 15.05 18.76
C SER A 134 4.97 15.77 19.49
N PRO A 135 4.90 17.09 19.73
CA PRO A 135 5.80 17.78 20.64
C PRO A 135 5.10 17.86 22.01
N GLY A 136 5.49 17.02 22.97
CA GLY A 136 5.04 17.11 24.37
C GLY A 136 4.75 15.75 25.01
N GLY A 137 5.39 15.32 26.10
CA GLY A 137 6.26 16.08 27.00
C GLY A 137 7.26 15.19 27.73
N GLY A 138 8.51 15.65 27.74
CA GLY A 138 9.38 15.43 28.88
C GLY A 138 9.10 16.51 29.92
N THR A 139 8.80 16.12 31.15
CA THR A 139 9.21 16.87 32.34
C THR A 139 9.44 15.88 33.47
N SER A 140 10.61 16.01 34.10
CA SER A 140 11.07 15.19 35.20
C SER A 140 10.32 15.51 36.50
N GLY A 141 10.17 14.51 37.37
CA GLY A 141 9.93 14.66 38.82
C GLY A 141 10.01 13.25 39.44
N ARG A 142 11.15 12.80 39.94
CA ARG A 142 11.72 13.05 41.29
C ARG A 142 10.77 12.67 42.44
N ARG A 143 11.05 11.49 43.02
CA ARG A 143 10.95 11.05 44.43
C ARG A 143 9.60 11.04 45.19
N GLN A 144 9.45 9.91 45.89
CA GLN A 144 8.84 9.66 47.22
C GLN A 144 7.31 9.62 47.33
N ALA A 145 6.79 8.43 47.65
CA ALA A 145 6.42 8.06 49.02
C ALA A 145 6.72 6.57 49.22
#